data_AF-A0A932B2E6-F1
#
_entry.id   AF-A0A932B2E6-F1
#
_cell.length_a   1.000
_cell.length_b   1.000
_cell.length_c   1.000
_cell.angle_alpha   90.00
_cell.angle_beta   90.00
_cell.angle_gamma   90.00
#
_symmetry.space_group_name_H-M   'P 1'
#
loop_
_entity.id
_entity.type
_entity.pdbx_description
1 polymer ?
#
loop_
_entity_poly.entity_id
_entity_poly.type
_entity_poly.pdbx_seq_one_letter_code
_entity_poly.pdbx_strand_id
1 'polypeptide(L)'
;SPHLQVQMDLYHCQIVEGDVSMKLRQYLPSGRVGHLQIAAVPDRGEPDQGELHYPWVFDELRRLNWSGWIGCEYRPRAGTSAGLGWLRAQCR
;
A
#
# COMPACT_ATOMS: atom_id res chain seq x y z
N SER A 1 -14.98 1.21 -19.07
CA SER A 1 -14.35 2.32 -19.80
C SER A 1 -12.84 2.17 -19.69
N PRO A 2 -12.06 2.35 -20.77
CA PRO A 2 -10.60 2.32 -20.71
C PRO A 2 -10.00 3.48 -19.89
N HIS A 3 -10.79 4.51 -19.58
CA HIS A 3 -10.38 5.68 -18.79
C HIS A 3 -10.84 5.61 -17.32
N LEU A 4 -11.29 4.44 -16.86
CA LEU A 4 -11.75 4.23 -15.49
C LEU A 4 -10.95 3.11 -14.85
N GLN A 5 -10.33 3.42 -13.71
CA GLN A 5 -9.58 2.47 -12.89
C GLN A 5 -9.91 2.68 -11.41
N VAL A 6 -9.67 1.65 -10.62
CA VAL A 6 -9.87 1.63 -9.17
C VAL A 6 -8.66 2.21 -8.46
N GLN A 7 -8.91 3.05 -7.45
CA GLN A 7 -7.96 3.35 -6.40
C GLN A 7 -8.08 2.28 -5.32
N MET A 8 -7.02 1.51 -5.09
CA MET A 8 -7.00 0.42 -4.13
C MET A 8 -6.18 0.83 -2.91
N ASP A 9 -6.87 1.21 -1.85
CA ASP A 9 -6.28 1.51 -0.56
C ASP A 9 -6.10 0.20 0.25
N LEU A 10 -4.85 -0.13 0.57
CA LEU A 10 -4.51 -1.37 1.27
C LEU A 10 -4.91 -1.35 2.76
N TYR A 11 -5.04 -0.17 3.37
CA TYR A 11 -5.57 -0.05 4.72
C TYR A 11 -7.04 -0.50 4.75
N HIS A 12 -7.87 0.02 3.84
CA HIS A 12 -9.28 -0.36 3.74
C HIS A 12 -9.44 -1.81 3.28
N CYS A 13 -8.64 -2.25 2.31
CA CYS A 13 -8.65 -3.62 1.82
C CYS A 13 -8.40 -4.61 2.96
N GLN A 14 -7.41 -4.35 3.82
CA GLN A 14 -7.11 -5.23 4.95
C GLN A 14 -8.24 -5.28 5.98
N ILE A 15 -8.82 -4.14 6.35
CA ILE A 15 -9.90 -4.09 7.36
C ILE A 15 -11.17 -4.78 6.88
N VAL A 16 -11.53 -4.60 5.60
CA VAL A 16 -12.83 -5.04 5.07
C VAL A 16 -12.77 -6.42 4.44
N GLU A 17 -11.70 -6.71 3.71
CA GLU A 17 -11.58 -7.95 2.93
C GLU A 17 -10.47 -8.87 3.46
N GLY A 18 -9.38 -8.31 3.97
CA GLY A 18 -8.16 -9.06 4.25
C GLY A 18 -7.53 -9.63 2.96
N ASP A 19 -6.64 -10.61 3.15
CA ASP A 19 -6.00 -11.37 2.08
C ASP A 19 -5.35 -10.49 0.99
N VAL A 20 -4.74 -9.37 1.42
CA VAL A 20 -4.17 -8.32 0.55
C VAL A 20 -3.27 -8.90 -0.54
N SER A 21 -2.44 -9.88 -0.19
CA SER A 21 -1.55 -10.58 -1.11
C SER A 21 -2.27 -11.18 -2.31
N MET A 22 -3.37 -11.90 -2.07
CA MET A 22 -4.13 -12.51 -3.15
C MET A 22 -4.90 -11.47 -3.95
N LYS A 23 -5.43 -10.43 -3.30
CA LYS A 23 -6.10 -9.31 -3.99
C LYS A 23 -5.15 -8.58 -4.95
N LEU A 24 -3.91 -8.32 -4.53
CA LEU A 24 -2.89 -7.72 -5.39
C LEU A 24 -2.60 -8.61 -6.61
N ARG A 25 -2.37 -9.91 -6.39
CA ARG A 25 -2.12 -10.88 -7.47
C ARG A 25 -3.32 -11.01 -8.43
N GLN A 26 -4.53 -10.88 -7.92
CA GLN A 26 -5.75 -10.96 -8.72
C GLN A 26 -5.99 -9.69 -9.54
N TYR A 27 -5.88 -8.51 -8.92
CA TYR A 27 -6.37 -7.28 -9.52
C TYR A 27 -5.32 -6.48 -10.27
N LEU A 28 -4.05 -6.49 -9.86
CA LEU A 28 -3.02 -5.70 -10.56
C LEU A 28 -2.82 -6.15 -12.01
N PRO A 29 -2.70 -7.46 -12.33
CA PRO A 29 -2.53 -7.90 -13.73
C PRO A 29 -3.71 -7.57 -14.63
N SER A 30 -4.89 -7.28 -14.07
CA SER A 30 -6.08 -6.93 -14.85
C SER A 30 -5.98 -5.54 -15.51
N GLY A 31 -5.03 -4.69 -15.08
CA GLY A 31 -4.90 -3.30 -15.54
C GLY A 31 -6.02 -2.37 -15.06
N ARG A 32 -6.91 -2.85 -14.17
CA ARG A 32 -8.05 -2.07 -13.65
C ARG A 32 -7.75 -1.29 -12.38
N VAL A 33 -6.57 -1.47 -11.78
CA VAL A 33 -6.09 -0.66 -10.66
C VAL A 33 -5.20 0.45 -11.20
N GLY A 34 -5.54 1.70 -10.88
CA GLY A 34 -4.84 2.89 -11.36
C GLY A 34 -3.97 3.56 -10.29
N HIS A 35 -4.29 3.32 -9.02
CA HIS A 35 -3.54 3.90 -7.91
C HIS A 35 -3.61 3.01 -6.67
N LEU A 36 -2.53 3.00 -5.88
CA LEU A 36 -2.44 2.31 -4.59
C LEU A 36 -2.25 3.33 -3.47
N GLN A 37 -2.80 3.05 -2.29
CA GLN A 37 -2.52 3.81 -1.08
C GLN A 37 -2.20 2.87 0.09
N ILE A 38 -1.41 3.37 1.04
CA ILE A 38 -0.91 2.60 2.19
C ILE A 38 -0.99 3.38 3.50
N ALA A 39 -1.25 2.66 4.59
CA ALA A 39 -1.15 3.11 5.98
C ALA A 39 -1.06 1.88 6.90
N ALA A 40 -0.45 2.01 8.08
CA ALA A 40 -0.49 0.94 9.07
C ALA A 40 -1.92 0.57 9.48
N VAL A 41 -2.15 -0.72 9.72
CA VAL A 41 -3.41 -1.24 10.24
C VAL A 41 -3.15 -1.76 11.65
N PRO A 42 -3.98 -1.43 12.67
CA PRO A 42 -5.27 -0.74 12.56
C PRO A 42 -5.23 0.79 12.79
N ASP A 43 -4.08 1.36 13.19
CA ASP A 43 -4.02 2.75 13.69
C ASP A 43 -3.98 3.84 12.61
N ARG A 44 -3.81 3.45 11.34
CA ARG A 44 -3.67 4.34 10.18
C ARG A 44 -2.47 5.29 10.30
N GLY A 45 -1.40 4.85 10.97
CA GLY A 45 -0.12 5.56 11.08
C GLY A 45 0.91 5.15 10.02
N GLU A 46 2.19 5.42 10.26
CA GLU A 46 3.28 5.08 9.34
C GLU A 46 3.30 3.57 9.03
N PRO A 47 3.56 3.15 7.77
CA PRO A 47 3.56 1.76 7.32
C PRO A 47 4.80 0.96 7.77
N ASP A 48 5.22 1.11 9.03
CA ASP A 48 6.37 0.42 9.64
C ASP A 48 6.01 -0.51 10.81
N GLN A 49 4.74 -0.51 11.23
CA GLN A 49 4.23 -1.38 12.29
C GLN A 49 2.78 -1.77 12.02
N GLY A 50 2.24 -2.65 12.87
CA GLY A 50 0.88 -3.16 12.75
C GLY A 50 0.82 -4.55 12.13
N GLU A 51 -0.36 -4.93 11.65
CA GLU A 51 -0.61 -6.29 11.15
C GLU A 51 -0.09 -6.54 9.73
N LEU A 52 0.02 -5.49 8.89
CA LEU A 52 0.54 -5.61 7.54
C LEU A 52 2.06 -5.40 7.51
N HIS A 53 2.78 -6.41 7.03
CA HIS A 53 4.22 -6.32 6.80
C HIS A 53 4.53 -5.68 5.45
N TYR A 54 4.59 -4.34 5.41
CA TYR A 54 4.78 -3.56 4.19
C TYR A 54 6.05 -3.85 3.37
N PRO A 55 7.23 -4.16 3.96
CA PRO A 55 8.39 -4.59 3.17
C PRO A 55 8.07 -5.75 2.22
N TRP A 56 7.33 -6.76 2.70
CA TRP A 56 6.89 -7.88 1.86
C TRP A 56 5.88 -7.44 0.80
N VAL A 57 4.95 -6.53 1.14
CA VAL A 57 3.99 -5.97 0.18
C VAL A 57 4.72 -5.26 -0.96
N PHE A 58 5.74 -4.46 -0.67
CA PHE A 58 6.53 -3.79 -1.71
C PHE A 58 7.28 -4.78 -2.60
N ASP A 59 7.85 -5.85 -2.04
CA ASP A 59 8.45 -6.92 -2.84
C ASP A 59 7.43 -7.62 -3.74
N GLU A 60 6.21 -7.82 -3.26
CA GLU A 60 5.12 -8.38 -4.06
C GLU A 60 4.71 -7.44 -5.19
N LEU A 61 4.60 -6.13 -4.93
CA LEU A 61 4.32 -5.13 -5.96
C LEU A 61 5.42 -5.09 -7.04
N ARG A 62 6.69 -5.23 -6.66
CA ARG A 62 7.82 -5.38 -7.60
C ARG A 62 7.66 -6.63 -8.46
N ARG A 63 7.32 -7.79 -7.86
CA ARG A 63 7.08 -9.05 -8.60
C ARG A 63 5.91 -8.95 -9.58
N LEU A 64 4.90 -8.17 -9.24
CA LEU A 64 3.72 -7.91 -10.07
C LEU A 64 3.95 -6.80 -11.11
N ASN A 65 5.16 -6.24 -11.20
CA ASN A 65 5.53 -5.16 -12.11
C ASN A 65 4.64 -3.91 -11.95
N TRP A 66 4.23 -3.60 -10.73
CA TRP A 66 3.51 -2.35 -10.47
C TRP A 66 4.44 -1.15 -10.71
N SER A 67 4.08 -0.30 -11.67
CA SER A 67 4.85 0.89 -12.05
C SER A 67 4.14 2.21 -11.73
N GLY A 68 2.97 2.14 -11.08
CA GLY A 68 2.20 3.32 -10.69
C GLY A 68 2.66 3.92 -9.35
N TRP A 69 2.10 5.08 -9.02
CA TRP A 69 2.36 5.73 -7.73
C TRP A 69 1.70 4.98 -6.57
N ILE A 70 2.36 5.02 -5.40
CA ILE A 70 1.83 4.55 -4.13
C ILE A 70 1.66 5.78 -3.21
N GLY A 71 0.43 6.12 -2.87
CA GLY A 71 0.10 7.21 -1.96
C GLY A 71 0.33 6.83 -0.51
N CYS A 72 1.03 7.67 0.23
CA CYS A 72 1.30 7.51 1.67
C CYS A 72 0.18 8.20 2.49
N GLU A 73 -1.03 7.65 2.48
CA GLU A 73 -2.21 8.26 3.11
C GLU A 73 -2.39 7.77 4.56
N TYR A 74 -1.54 8.27 5.46
CA TYR A 74 -1.61 7.96 6.89
C TYR A 74 -1.55 9.21 7.76
N ARG A 75 -1.91 9.08 9.04
CA ARG A 75 -1.75 10.13 10.05
C ARG A 75 -0.43 9.89 10.79
N PRO A 76 0.58 10.76 10.64
CA PRO A 76 1.86 10.56 11.33
C PRO A 76 1.64 10.44 12.85
N ARG A 77 2.27 9.45 13.49
CA ARG A 77 2.09 9.22 14.95
C ARG A 77 2.71 10.31 15.81
N ALA A 78 3.77 10.95 15.31
CA ALA A 78 4.41 12.09 15.95
C ALA A 78 4.32 13.31 15.05
N GLY A 79 5.38 13.63 14.32
CA GLY A 79 5.39 14.63 13.25
C GLY A 79 5.83 14.00 11.94
N THR A 80 5.38 14.55 10.80
CA THR A 80 5.62 13.97 9.47
C THR A 80 7.07 13.57 9.27
N SER A 81 8.02 14.48 9.47
CA SER A 81 9.44 14.22 9.25
C SER A 81 10.04 13.22 10.24
N ALA A 82 9.51 13.13 11.47
CA ALA A 82 10.01 12.23 12.50
C ALA A 82 9.69 10.76 12.20
N GLY A 83 8.62 10.49 11.43
CA GLY A 83 8.18 9.15 11.07
C GLY A 83 8.74 8.60 9.74
N LEU A 84 9.52 9.37 8.96
CA LEU A 84 9.96 8.95 7.62
C LEU A 84 11.10 7.90 7.59
N GLY A 85 11.38 7.24 8.72
CA GLY A 85 12.38 6.18 8.79
C GLY A 85 12.06 5.02 7.83
N TRP A 86 10.78 4.65 7.73
CA TRP A 86 10.29 3.58 6.87
C TRP A 86 10.59 3.84 5.38
N LEU A 87 10.47 5.08 4.94
CA LEU A 87 10.66 5.46 3.54
C LEU A 87 12.13 5.26 3.12
N ARG A 88 13.07 5.60 4.01
CA ARG A 88 14.52 5.42 3.76
C ARG A 88 14.93 3.95 3.62
N ALA A 89 14.21 3.05 4.28
CA ALA A 89 14.47 1.61 4.16
C ALA A 89 13.97 1.02 2.83
N GLN A 90 12.94 1.63 2.23
CA GLN A 90 12.22 1.10 1.06
C GLN A 90 12.60 1.76 -0.27
N CYS A 91 13.00 3.04 -0.23
CA CYS A 91 13.58 3.74 -1.37
C CYS A 91 15.08 3.42 -1.48
N ARG A 92 15.39 2.32 -2.16
CA ARG A 92 16.72 2.05 -2.71
C ARG A 92 16.65 2.06 -4.23
#